data_AF-A0A0F8N3X3-F1
#
_entry.id   AF-A0A0F8N3X3-F1
#
_cell.length_a   1.000
_cell.length_b   1.000
_cell.length_c   1.000
_cell.angle_alpha   90.00
_cell.angle_beta   90.00
_cell.angle_gamma   90.00
#
_symmetry.space_group_name_H-M   'P 1'
#
loop_
_entity.id
_entity.type
_entity.pdbx_description
1 polymer ?
#
loop_
_entity_poly.entity_id
_entity_poly.type
_entity_poly.pdbx_seq_one_letter_code
_entity_poly.pdbx_strand_id
1 'polypeptide(L)'
;MKISQDVEAIIHENISSSKAPKFNHTAASIGADEDLQVVCLGTDGLPYLFWQGGVKKSQWHYEGKLLHDKIEGIKFTSVAASIGADKDLQAVCLGTDGLPYLFWQGGVKKSQWHYEGKLLHDKIKV
;
A
#
# COMPACT_ATOMS: atom_id res chain seq x y z
N MET A 1 19.94 -37.57 16.99
CA MET A 1 20.25 -37.40 15.56
C MET A 1 20.24 -35.90 15.28
N LYS A 2 21.40 -35.31 14.97
CA LYS A 2 21.50 -33.88 14.67
C LYS A 2 21.23 -33.73 13.17
N ILE A 3 20.19 -32.98 12.82
CA ILE A 3 19.92 -32.64 11.41
C ILE A 3 21.08 -31.79 10.89
N SER A 4 21.42 -31.93 9.60
CA SER A 4 22.51 -31.14 9.01
C SER A 4 22.12 -29.67 8.96
N GLN A 5 23.13 -28.79 8.97
CA GLN A 5 22.93 -27.34 8.86
C GLN A 5 22.17 -26.96 7.58
N ASP A 6 22.31 -27.74 6.51
CA ASP A 6 21.57 -27.54 5.26
C ASP A 6 20.07 -27.82 5.42
N VAL A 7 19.71 -28.84 6.22
CA VAL A 7 18.30 -29.13 6.55
C VAL A 7 17.72 -28.04 7.46
N GLU A 8 18.51 -27.51 8.39
CA GLU A 8 18.11 -26.36 9.21
C GLU A 8 17.86 -25.11 8.34
N ALA A 9 18.77 -24.80 7.40
CA ALA A 9 18.63 -23.67 6.48
C ALA A 9 17.38 -23.80 5.58
N ILE A 10 17.12 -24.99 5.03
CA ILE A 10 15.93 -25.27 4.21
C ILE A 10 14.64 -25.12 5.03
N ILE A 11 14.64 -25.56 6.30
CA ILE A 11 13.47 -25.40 7.19
C ILE A 11 13.23 -23.92 7.53
N HIS A 12 14.29 -23.15 7.80
CA HIS A 12 14.18 -21.72 8.08
C HIS A 12 13.71 -20.91 6.86
N GLU A 13 14.17 -21.23 5.65
CA GLU A 13 13.76 -20.58 4.40
C GLU A 13 12.30 -20.88 4.03
N ASN A 14 11.85 -22.14 4.24
CA ASN A 14 10.47 -22.55 3.99
C ASN A 14 9.47 -22.05 5.05
N ILE A 15 9.89 -21.87 6.30
CA ILE A 15 9.04 -21.27 7.35
C ILE A 15 8.97 -19.74 7.20
N SER A 16 10.05 -19.09 6.76
CA SER A 16 10.09 -17.63 6.51
C SER A 16 9.26 -17.20 5.29
N SER A 17 9.28 -17.98 4.21
CA SER A 17 8.56 -17.66 2.96
C SER A 17 7.04 -17.83 3.01
N SER A 18 6.50 -18.41 4.10
CA SER A 18 5.07 -18.73 4.25
C SER A 18 4.21 -17.67 4.99
N LYS A 19 4.77 -16.52 5.39
CA LYS A 19 4.00 -15.48 6.13
C LYS A 19 4.01 -14.07 5.55
N ALA A 20 4.83 -13.77 4.54
CA ALA A 20 4.78 -12.46 3.88
C ALA A 20 3.58 -12.39 2.93
N PRO A 21 2.74 -11.33 2.99
CA PRO A 21 1.67 -11.13 2.02
C PRO A 21 2.25 -11.12 0.60
N LYS A 22 1.57 -11.79 -0.32
CA LYS A 22 1.88 -11.73 -1.75
C LYS A 22 1.11 -10.56 -2.35
N PHE A 23 1.71 -9.91 -3.34
CA PHE A 23 1.11 -8.76 -4.01
C PHE A 23 0.86 -9.06 -5.48
N ASN A 24 -0.20 -8.49 -6.04
CA ASN A 24 -0.58 -8.69 -7.45
C ASN A 24 -0.57 -7.38 -8.27
N HIS A 25 -0.55 -6.22 -7.61
CA HIS A 25 -0.42 -4.91 -8.25
C HIS A 25 0.45 -3.99 -7.42
N THR A 26 1.08 -3.02 -8.09
CA THR A 26 1.93 -2.01 -7.47
C THR A 26 1.74 -0.69 -8.19
N ALA A 27 1.67 0.40 -7.43
CA ALA A 27 1.81 1.75 -7.92
C ALA A 27 2.79 2.50 -7.02
N ALA A 28 3.57 3.41 -7.60
CA ALA A 28 4.55 4.18 -6.86
C ALA A 28 4.55 5.63 -7.33
N SER A 29 4.75 6.55 -6.39
CA SER A 29 4.96 7.96 -6.69
C SER A 29 5.64 8.63 -5.50
N ILE A 30 5.98 9.91 -5.67
CA ILE A 30 6.64 10.69 -4.62
C ILE A 30 5.60 11.16 -3.61
N GLY A 31 5.88 10.94 -2.33
CA GLY A 31 5.05 11.39 -1.23
C GLY A 31 5.66 12.56 -0.47
N ALA A 32 5.32 12.64 0.82
CA ALA A 32 5.90 13.61 1.74
C ALA A 32 7.44 13.53 1.77
N ASP A 33 8.10 14.67 2.00
CA ASP A 33 9.56 14.80 2.13
C ASP A 33 10.37 14.24 0.94
N GLU A 34 9.72 14.13 -0.22
CA GLU A 34 10.26 13.50 -1.43
C GLU A 34 10.54 11.99 -1.30
N ASP A 35 9.99 11.35 -0.28
CA ASP A 35 10.14 9.92 -0.07
C ASP A 35 9.28 9.14 -1.08
N LEU A 36 9.86 8.11 -1.70
CA LEU A 36 9.14 7.23 -2.61
C LEU A 36 8.12 6.43 -1.81
N GLN A 37 6.85 6.52 -2.20
CA GLN A 37 5.77 5.72 -1.62
C GLN A 37 5.38 4.64 -2.64
N VAL A 38 5.20 3.41 -2.16
CA VAL A 38 4.81 2.27 -2.98
C VAL A 38 3.59 1.63 -2.34
N VAL A 39 2.46 1.72 -3.04
CA VAL A 39 1.21 1.05 -2.65
C VAL A 39 1.11 -0.25 -3.44
N CYS A 40 1.09 -1.36 -2.72
CA CYS A 40 0.88 -2.68 -3.29
C CYS A 40 -0.51 -3.19 -2.94
N LEU A 41 -1.18 -3.88 -3.87
CA LEU A 41 -2.38 -4.65 -3.53
C LEU A 41 -1.97 -6.08 -3.18
N GLY A 42 -2.37 -6.51 -1.99
CA GLY A 42 -2.24 -7.90 -1.57
C GLY A 42 -3.15 -8.82 -2.37
N THR A 43 -2.82 -10.10 -2.41
CA THR A 43 -3.74 -11.14 -2.94
C THR A 43 -5.01 -11.27 -2.10
N ASP A 44 -5.05 -10.67 -0.90
CA ASP A 44 -6.24 -10.49 -0.07
C ASP A 44 -7.12 -9.30 -0.48
N GLY A 45 -6.74 -8.58 -1.54
CA GLY A 45 -7.46 -7.41 -2.09
C GLY A 45 -7.31 -6.13 -1.27
N LEU A 46 -6.37 -6.07 -0.30
CA LEU A 46 -6.14 -4.88 0.53
C LEU A 46 -4.89 -4.12 0.10
N PRO A 47 -4.84 -2.79 0.28
CA PRO A 47 -3.66 -1.99 0.01
C PRO A 47 -2.65 -2.10 1.15
N TYR A 48 -1.37 -2.16 0.79
CA TYR A 48 -0.22 -2.19 1.68
C TYR A 48 0.76 -1.12 1.29
N LEU A 49 1.42 -0.52 2.29
CA LEU A 49 2.36 0.57 2.07
C LEU A 49 3.79 0.15 2.37
N PHE A 50 4.66 0.44 1.40
CA PHE A 50 6.09 0.52 1.57
C PHE A 50 6.53 1.94 1.25
N TRP A 51 7.62 2.39 1.85
CA TRP A 51 8.21 3.66 1.49
C TRP A 51 9.72 3.64 1.62
N GLN A 52 10.39 4.46 0.82
CA GLN A 52 11.84 4.64 0.86
C GLN A 52 12.16 6.06 1.31
N GLY A 53 12.89 6.19 2.41
CA GLY A 53 13.15 7.49 3.01
C GLY A 53 13.73 7.45 4.43
N GLY A 54 13.61 8.57 5.12
CA GLY A 54 14.09 8.77 6.50
C GLY A 54 15.49 9.37 6.58
N VAL A 55 16.17 9.19 7.73
CA VAL A 55 17.48 9.81 8.02
C VAL A 55 18.52 9.48 6.95
N LYS A 56 18.42 8.30 6.34
CA LYS A 56 19.14 7.92 5.13
C LYS A 56 18.09 7.68 4.04
N LYS A 57 18.03 8.55 3.03
CA LYS A 57 17.09 8.51 1.88
C LYS A 57 17.10 7.22 1.02
N SER A 58 17.70 6.14 1.50
CA SER A 58 17.80 4.84 0.83
C SER A 58 17.16 3.69 1.62
N GLN A 59 16.71 3.93 2.86
CA GLN A 59 16.11 2.89 3.70
C GLN A 59 14.67 2.61 3.28
N TRP A 60 14.35 1.32 3.16
CA TRP A 60 12.98 0.86 2.92
C TRP A 60 12.28 0.52 4.22
N HIS A 61 11.01 0.90 4.29
CA HIS A 61 10.12 0.70 5.43
C HIS A 61 8.85 0.02 4.96
N TYR A 62 8.26 -0.81 5.83
CA TYR A 62 7.01 -1.51 5.60
C TYR A 62 6.01 -1.15 6.70
N GLU A 63 4.91 -0.51 6.32
CA GLU A 63 3.88 -0.02 7.25
C GLU A 63 2.73 -1.02 7.43
N GLY A 64 2.65 -2.06 6.59
CA GLY A 64 1.53 -2.98 6.60
C GLY A 64 0.33 -2.49 5.82
N LYS A 65 -0.87 -2.91 6.24
CA LYS A 65 -2.13 -2.62 5.54
C LYS A 65 -2.51 -1.15 5.72
N LEU A 66 -2.57 -0.42 4.62
CA LEU A 66 -2.86 1.00 4.58
C LEU A 66 -4.32 1.27 4.98
N LEU A 67 -4.52 1.95 6.11
CA LEU A 67 -5.84 2.40 6.61
C LEU A 67 -6.93 1.31 6.58
N HIS A 68 -6.55 0.07 6.88
CA HIS A 68 -7.46 -1.08 6.79
C HIS A 68 -8.69 -1.00 7.70
N ASP A 69 -8.60 -0.24 8.78
CA ASP A 69 -9.69 0.07 9.70
C ASP A 69 -10.76 0.99 9.08
N LYS A 70 -10.44 1.69 7.97
CA LYS A 70 -11.36 2.60 7.27
C LYS A 70 -12.09 1.96 6.08
N ILE A 71 -11.62 0.81 5.61
CA ILE A 71 -12.07 0.17 4.36
C ILE A 71 -12.75 -1.18 4.61
N GLU A 72 -13.46 -1.30 5.73
CA GLU A 72 -14.06 -2.56 6.17
C GLU A 72 -14.99 -3.14 5.09
N GLY A 73 -14.75 -4.40 4.71
CA GLY A 73 -15.52 -5.10 3.68
C GLY A 73 -15.19 -4.73 2.22
N ILE A 74 -14.30 -3.76 1.98
CA ILE A 74 -13.95 -3.31 0.62
C ILE A 74 -12.69 -4.05 0.15
N LYS A 75 -12.72 -4.46 -1.12
CA LYS A 75 -11.61 -5.14 -1.81
C LYS A 75 -11.31 -4.42 -3.11
N PHE A 76 -10.04 -4.43 -3.50
CA PHE A 76 -9.57 -3.73 -4.68
C PHE A 76 -8.94 -4.67 -5.70
N THR A 77 -9.08 -4.32 -6.97
CA THR A 77 -8.58 -5.10 -8.11
C THR A 77 -7.37 -4.45 -8.77
N SER A 78 -7.18 -3.14 -8.64
CA SER A 78 -6.02 -2.42 -9.18
C SER A 78 -5.76 -1.13 -8.41
N VAL A 79 -4.55 -0.59 -8.53
CA VAL A 79 -4.15 0.68 -7.92
C VAL A 79 -3.33 1.52 -8.91
N ALA A 80 -3.51 2.83 -8.86
CA ALA A 80 -2.68 3.82 -9.54
C ALA A 80 -2.27 4.92 -8.54
N ALA A 81 -1.09 5.51 -8.72
CA ALA A 81 -0.58 6.55 -7.83
C ALA A 81 0.01 7.71 -8.62
N SER A 82 -0.30 8.95 -8.22
CA SER A 82 0.24 10.17 -8.83
C SER A 82 0.15 11.36 -7.87
N ILE A 83 0.87 12.43 -8.17
CA ILE A 83 0.77 13.70 -7.45
C ILE A 83 -0.54 14.40 -7.82
N GLY A 84 -1.30 14.82 -6.81
CA GLY A 84 -2.53 15.59 -6.94
C GLY A 84 -2.36 17.07 -6.58
N ALA A 85 -3.45 17.69 -6.12
CA ALA A 85 -3.45 19.07 -5.64
C ALA A 85 -2.49 19.25 -4.45
N ASP A 86 -1.94 20.45 -4.29
CA ASP A 86 -1.00 20.81 -3.22
C ASP A 86 0.25 19.92 -3.08
N LYS A 87 0.55 19.14 -4.14
CA LYS A 87 1.56 18.09 -4.19
C LYS A 87 1.28 16.90 -3.28
N ASP A 88 0.04 16.73 -2.85
CA ASP A 88 -0.38 15.58 -2.06
C ASP A 88 -0.47 14.34 -2.96
N LEU A 89 0.18 13.26 -2.52
CA LEU A 89 0.14 11.99 -3.23
C LEU A 89 -1.27 11.43 -3.21
N GLN A 90 -1.79 11.04 -4.37
CA GLN A 90 -3.06 10.36 -4.54
C GLN A 90 -2.80 8.90 -4.93
N ALA A 91 -3.43 7.96 -4.23
CA ALA A 91 -3.51 6.56 -4.62
C ALA A 91 -4.98 6.19 -4.84
N VAL A 92 -5.33 5.91 -6.09
CA VAL A 92 -6.67 5.52 -6.49
C VAL A 92 -6.72 4.01 -6.66
N CYS A 93 -7.56 3.36 -5.86
CA CYS A 93 -7.82 1.92 -5.96
C CYS A 93 -9.16 1.68 -6.66
N LEU A 94 -9.20 0.75 -7.60
CA LEU A 94 -10.46 0.29 -8.21
C LEU A 94 -11.04 -0.83 -7.35
N GLY A 95 -12.25 -0.64 -6.83
CA GLY A 95 -12.96 -1.63 -6.04
C GLY A 95 -13.46 -2.80 -6.88
N THR A 96 -13.72 -3.95 -6.24
CA THR A 96 -14.39 -5.09 -6.87
C THR A 96 -15.83 -4.78 -7.30
N ASP A 97 -16.41 -3.70 -6.78
CA ASP A 97 -17.68 -3.12 -7.23
C ASP A 97 -17.56 -2.26 -8.49
N GLY A 98 -16.34 -2.13 -9.05
CA GLY A 98 -16.05 -1.32 -10.23
C GLY A 98 -15.96 0.18 -9.95
N LEU A 99 -16.00 0.61 -8.68
CA LEU A 99 -15.95 2.02 -8.32
C LEU A 99 -14.52 2.43 -7.90
N PRO A 100 -14.05 3.63 -8.26
CA PRO A 100 -12.77 4.15 -7.80
C PRO A 100 -12.86 4.72 -6.37
N TYR A 101 -11.83 4.43 -5.57
CA TYR A 101 -11.69 4.87 -4.19
C TYR A 101 -10.38 5.59 -3.99
N LEU A 102 -10.38 6.64 -3.17
CA LEU A 102 -9.21 7.49 -2.98
C LEU A 102 -8.58 7.34 -1.59
N PHE A 103 -7.28 7.11 -1.62
CA PHE A 103 -6.35 7.30 -0.52
C PHE A 103 -5.43 8.45 -0.90
N TRP A 104 -5.04 9.29 0.05
CA TRP A 104 -4.10 10.36 -0.23
C TRP A 104 -3.18 10.64 0.94
N GLN A 105 -1.95 11.06 0.66
CA GLN A 105 -0.95 11.44 1.65
C GLN A 105 -0.71 12.94 1.57
N GLY A 106 -0.95 13.66 2.68
CA GLY A 106 -0.84 15.11 2.66
C GLY A 106 -1.55 15.85 3.78
N GLY A 107 -1.82 17.13 3.53
CA GLY A 107 -2.53 18.02 4.44
C GLY A 107 -1.64 18.65 5.51
N VAL A 108 -2.21 18.97 6.69
CA VAL A 108 -1.52 19.68 7.78
C VAL A 108 -0.25 18.93 8.23
N LYS A 109 -0.31 17.60 8.21
CA LYS A 109 0.83 16.71 8.42
C LYS A 109 1.10 15.98 7.10
N LYS A 110 2.02 16.52 6.29
CA LYS A 110 2.29 16.05 4.92
C LYS A 110 2.47 14.53 4.79
N SER A 111 3.01 13.85 5.80
CA SER A 111 3.28 12.40 5.81
C SER A 111 2.07 11.53 6.18
N GLN A 112 0.96 12.11 6.62
CA GLN A 112 -0.21 11.35 7.04
C GLN A 112 -1.04 10.90 5.85
N TRP A 113 -1.42 9.62 5.85
CA TRP A 113 -2.38 9.05 4.91
C TRP A 113 -3.81 9.25 5.38
N HIS A 114 -4.70 9.51 4.42
CA HIS A 114 -6.13 9.71 4.58
C HIS A 114 -6.89 8.82 3.60
N TYR A 115 -8.14 8.49 3.93
CA TYR A 115 -9.06 7.74 3.07
C TYR A 115 -10.33 8.57 2.86
N GLU A 116 -10.63 8.87 1.60
CA GLU A 116 -11.75 9.74 1.22
C GLU A 116 -13.02 8.92 0.90
N GLY A 117 -12.88 7.63 0.63
CA GLY A 117 -13.99 6.80 0.16
C GLY A 117 -14.12 6.77 -1.36
N LYS A 118 -15.34 6.52 -1.84
CA LYS A 118 -15.66 6.44 -3.28
C LYS A 118 -15.51 7.82 -3.91
N LEU A 119 -14.80 7.89 -5.04
CA LEU A 119 -14.73 9.13 -5.84
C LEU A 119 -16.07 9.43 -6.54
N LEU A 120 -16.90 8.42 -6.76
CA LEU A 120 -18.31 8.61 -7.13
C LEU A 120 -19.10 9.00 -5.88
N HIS A 121 -19.07 10.29 -5.61
CA HIS A 121 -20.04 10.95 -4.73
C HIS A 121 -21.15 11.57 -5.61
N ASP A 122 -22.35 11.75 -5.05
CA ASP A 122 -23.60 12.32 -5.60
C ASP A 122 -23.53 13.62 -6.45
N LYS A 123 -22.34 14.11 -6.81
CA LYS A 123 -22.11 15.28 -7.66
C LYS A 123 -21.99 14.99 -9.15
N ILE A 124 -21.94 13.73 -9.57
CA ILE A 124 -22.09 13.39 -11.00
C ILE A 124 -23.59 13.26 -11.29
N LYS A 125 -24.26 14.40 -11.54
CA LYS A 125 -25.54 14.38 -12.24
C LYS A 125 -25.23 14.06 -13.71
N VAL A 126 -25.51 12.82 -14.12
CA VAL A 126 -25.61 12.45 -15.53
C VAL A 126 -26.88 13.08 -16.11
#